data_AF-A0A2X4TIZ4-F1
#
_entry.id   AF-A0A2X4TIZ4-F1
#
_cell.length_a   1.000
_cell.length_b   1.000
_cell.length_c   1.000
_cell.angle_alpha   90.00
_cell.angle_beta   90.00
_cell.angle_gamma   90.00
#
_symmetry.space_group_name_H-M   'P 1'
#
loop_
_entity.id
_entity.type
_entity.pdbx_description
1 polymer ?
#
loop_
_entity_poly.entity_id
_entity_poly.type
_entity_poly.pdbx_seq_one_letter_code
_entity_poly.pdbx_strand_id
1 'polypeptide(L)' 'MALVGEDDILILTADHGCDPSWTGTDHTREHIPVLIYGPKVKPGSLGHRETFADIGQTLASYFWYVADGLR' A
#
# COMPACT_ATOMS: atom_id res chain seq x y z
N MET A 1 13.92 5.03 5.37
CA MET A 1 14.47 3.71 4.95
C MET A 1 15.40 3.13 6.01
N ALA A 2 16.31 3.90 6.60
CA ALA A 2 17.30 3.40 7.57
C ALA A 2 16.76 2.71 8.84
N LEU A 3 15.47 2.86 9.16
CA LEU A 3 14.81 2.18 10.29
C LEU A 3 14.01 0.93 9.89
N VAL A 4 13.89 0.64 8.59
CA VAL A 4 13.19 -0.55 8.09
C VAL A 4 14.11 -1.75 8.32
N GLY A 5 13.69 -2.69 9.17
CA GLY A 5 14.42 -3.91 9.46
C GLY A 5 14.37 -4.94 8.33
N GLU A 6 15.16 -6.00 8.45
CA GLU A 6 15.29 -7.11 7.48
C GLU A 6 13.96 -7.79 7.11
N ASP A 7 13.02 -7.82 8.07
CA ASP A 7 11.71 -8.47 7.91
C ASP A 7 10.56 -7.49 7.70
N ASP A 8 10.84 -6.18 7.68
CA ASP A 8 9.81 -5.16 7.57
C ASP A 8 9.38 -4.93 6.12
N ILE A 9 8.09 -4.60 5.97
CA ILE A 9 7.52 -4.07 4.74
C ILE A 9 6.87 -2.71 5.07
N LEU A 10 7.25 -1.69 4.33
CA LEU A 10 6.62 -0.38 4.32
C LEU A 10 5.71 -0.25 3.10
N ILE A 11 4.43 0.05 3.32
CA ILE A 11 3.48 0.43 2.28
C ILE A 11 3.14 1.91 2.48
N LEU A 12 3.35 2.73 1.46
CA LEU A 12 2.97 4.14 1.44
C LEU A 12 1.86 4.34 0.41
N THR A 13 0.75 4.95 0.85
CA THR A 13 -0.43 5.23 0.02
C THR A 13 -1.11 6.53 0.47
N ALA A 14 -2.10 6.98 -0.30
CA ALA A 14 -3.12 7.94 0.13
C ALA A 14 -4.51 7.27 0.06
N ASP A 15 -5.54 8.00 0.49
CA ASP A 15 -6.95 7.60 0.45
C ASP A 15 -7.79 8.47 -0.48
N HIS A 16 -7.32 9.68 -0.82
CA HIS A 16 -7.93 10.54 -1.82
C HIS A 16 -6.93 11.58 -2.36
N GLY A 17 -7.39 12.39 -3.32
CA GLY A 17 -6.71 13.61 -3.77
C GLY A 17 -7.14 14.82 -2.96
N CYS A 18 -6.30 15.85 -2.95
CA CYS A 18 -6.62 17.16 -2.39
C CYS A 18 -5.82 18.22 -3.15
N ASP A 19 -6.12 18.37 -4.43
CA ASP A 19 -5.40 19.26 -5.34
C ASP A 19 -5.49 20.72 -4.85
N PRO A 20 -4.38 21.37 -4.47
CA PRO A 20 -4.39 22.74 -3.98
C PRO A 20 -4.72 23.79 -5.07
N SER A 21 -4.76 23.38 -6.34
CA SER A 21 -5.21 24.21 -7.46
C SER A 21 -6.71 24.05 -7.76
N TRP A 22 -7.39 23.12 -7.08
CA TRP A 22 -8.83 22.90 -7.20
C TRP A 22 -9.62 24.10 -6.68
N THR A 23 -10.73 24.43 -7.35
CA THR A 23 -11.63 25.48 -6.90
C THR A 23 -12.55 24.94 -5.80
N GLY A 24 -12.51 25.56 -4.63
CA GLY A 24 -13.30 25.16 -3.47
C GLY A 24 -12.44 24.55 -2.37
N THR A 25 -13.04 23.77 -1.48
CA THR A 25 -12.38 23.21 -0.28
C THR A 25 -12.67 21.73 -0.07
N ASP A 26 -13.29 21.07 -1.06
CA ASP A 26 -13.58 19.64 -1.01
C ASP A 26 -12.44 18.82 -1.62
N HIS A 27 -12.41 17.52 -1.34
CA HIS A 27 -11.44 16.59 -1.90
C HIS A 27 -11.61 16.40 -3.41
N THR A 28 -10.53 15.99 -4.07
CA THR A 28 -10.52 15.65 -5.50
C THR A 28 -10.50 14.14 -5.71
N ARG A 29 -11.18 13.68 -6.76
CA ARG A 29 -11.23 12.25 -7.12
C ARG A 29 -10.01 11.89 -7.96
N GLU A 30 -8.96 11.42 -7.31
CA GLU A 30 -7.68 11.06 -7.93
C GLU A 30 -7.32 9.59 -7.71
N HIS A 31 -6.48 9.04 -8.58
CA HIS A 31 -5.79 7.78 -8.28
C HIS A 31 -4.72 8.04 -7.21
N ILE A 32 -4.64 7.15 -6.23
CA ILE A 32 -3.62 7.22 -5.17
C ILE A 32 -2.37 6.43 -5.59
N PRO A 33 -1.16 6.83 -5.12
CA PRO A 33 0.03 6.03 -5.32
C PRO A 33 0.02 4.83 -4.38
N VAL A 34 0.56 3.70 -4.81
CA VAL A 34 0.92 2.59 -3.92
C VAL A 34 2.39 2.29 -4.11
N LEU A 35 3.20 2.60 -3.10
CA LEU A 35 4.63 2.30 -3.07
C LEU A 35 4.88 1.28 -1.97
N ILE A 36 5.58 0.20 -2.33
CA ILE A 36 5.94 -0.87 -1.39
C ILE A 36 7.45 -0.98 -1.35
N TYR A 37 8.02 -0.97 -0.16
CA TYR A 37 9.44 -1.05 0.10
C TYR A 37 9.73 -2.03 1.23
N GLY A 38 10.81 -2.79 1.09
CA GLY A 38 11.34 -3.63 2.16
C GLY A 38 12.51 -4.47 1.62
N PRO A 39 13.41 -4.98 2.49
CA PRO A 39 14.58 -5.75 2.06
C PRO A 39 14.23 -6.99 1.22
N LYS A 40 13.06 -7.59 1.48
CA LYS A 40 12.56 -8.80 0.79
C LYS A 40 11.54 -8.49 -0.31
N VAL A 41 11.24 -7.22 -0.58
CA VAL A 41 10.27 -6.82 -1.60
C VAL A 41 10.94 -6.87 -2.97
N LYS A 42 10.38 -7.66 -3.90
CA LYS A 42 10.88 -7.71 -5.27
C LYS A 42 10.59 -6.38 -5.98
N PRO A 43 11.58 -5.69 -6.55
CA PRO A 43 11.36 -4.46 -7.29
C PRO A 43 10.56 -4.72 -8.58
N GLY A 44 9.66 -3.80 -8.92
CA GLY A 44 8.85 -3.88 -10.13
C GLY A 44 7.64 -2.95 -10.07
N SER A 45 6.91 -2.90 -11.18
CA SER A 45 5.60 -2.24 -11.22
C SER A 45 4.52 -3.18 -10.72
N LEU A 46 3.64 -2.68 -9.84
CA LEU A 46 2.42 -3.39 -9.41
C LEU A 46 1.28 -3.25 -10.43
N GLY A 47 1.46 -2.40 -11.46
CA GLY A 47 0.41 -2.01 -12.38
C GLY A 47 -0.69 -1.19 -11.72
N HIS A 48 -1.81 -1.06 -12.42
CA HIS A 48 -3.01 -0.42 -11.89
C HIS A 48 -3.75 -1.37 -10.94
N ARG A 49 -4.36 -0.81 -9.89
CA ARG A 49 -5.23 -1.53 -8.94
C ARG A 49 -6.63 -0.96 -9.03
N GLU A 50 -7.62 -1.86 -9.11
CA GLU A 50 -9.04 -1.48 -9.25
C GLU A 50 -9.63 -0.95 -7.94
N THR A 51 -9.03 -1.30 -6.78
CA THR A 51 -9.56 -0.94 -5.46
C THR A 51 -8.47 -0.79 -4.41
N PHE A 52 -8.71 0.06 -3.42
CA PHE A 52 -7.84 0.20 -2.23
C PHE A 52 -7.83 -1.07 -1.37
N ALA A 53 -8.88 -1.88 -1.47
CA ALA A 53 -9.02 -3.13 -0.72
C ALA A 53 -7.88 -4.12 -1.01
N ASP A 54 -7.19 -4.00 -2.14
CA ASP A 54 -6.04 -4.84 -2.50
C ASP A 54 -4.88 -4.71 -1.50
N ILE A 55 -4.72 -3.53 -0.86
CA ILE A 55 -3.75 -3.34 0.22
C ILE A 55 -4.13 -4.21 1.41
N GLY A 56 -5.41 -4.18 1.81
CA GLY A 56 -5.93 -5.00 2.91
C GLY A 56 -5.82 -6.50 2.63
N GLN A 57 -6.14 -6.94 1.40
CA GLN A 57 -5.99 -8.33 0.99
C GLN A 57 -4.52 -8.78 1.03
N THR A 58 -3.58 -7.90 0.68
CA THR A 58 -2.14 -8.17 0.77
C THR A 58 -1.71 -8.38 2.22
N LEU A 59 -2.13 -7.50 3.14
CA LEU A 59 -1.85 -7.63 4.57
C LEU A 59 -2.47 -8.91 5.16
N ALA A 60 -3.73 -9.20 4.80
CA ALA A 60 -4.40 -10.42 5.22
C ALA A 60 -3.61 -11.65 4.77
N SER A 61 -3.19 -11.71 3.50
CA SER A 61 -2.38 -12.81 2.97
C SER A 61 -1.01 -12.91 3.68
N TYR A 62 -0.36 -11.78 3.94
CA TYR A 62 0.96 -11.72 4.57
C TYR A 62 0.95 -12.25 6.01
N PHE A 63 -0.02 -11.84 6.83
CA PHE A 63 -0.11 -12.27 8.23
C PHE A 63 -0.84 -13.61 8.41
N TRP A 64 -1.81 -13.93 7.56
CA TRP A 64 -2.62 -15.14 7.72
C TRP A 64 -1.92 -16.42 7.25
N TYR A 65 -0.93 -16.33 6.35
CA TYR A 65 -0.11 -17.49 5.98
C TYR A 65 0.73 -18.05 7.15
N VAL A 66 0.83 -17.33 8.28
CA VAL A 66 1.48 -17.80 9.51
C VAL A 66 0.51 -18.64 10.40
N ALA A 67 -0.80 -18.58 10.16
CA ALA A 67 -1.80 -19.30 10.96
C ALA A 67 -2.11 -20.73 10.47
N ASP A 68 -1.80 -21.06 9.20
CA ASP A 68 -2.05 -22.40 8.64
C ASP A 68 -1.00 -23.45 9.08
N GLY A 69 0.01 -23.06 9.87
CA GLY A 69 0.92 -23.96 10.58
C GLY A 69 0.46 -24.36 11.98
N LEU A 70 -0.74 -23.94 12.41
CA LEU A 70 -1.41 -24.37 13.64
C LEU A 70 -2.57 -25.36 13.38
N ARG A 71 -2.44 -26.17 12.33
CA ARG A 71 -3.11 -27.46 12.22
C ARG A 71 -2.11 -28.59 12.36
#